data_AF-A0A7C8ZMV1-F1
#
_entry.id   AF-A0A7C8ZMV1-F1
#
_cell.length_a   1.000
_cell.length_b   1.000
_cell.length_c   1.000
_cell.angle_alpha   90.00
_cell.angle_beta   90.00
_cell.angle_gamma   90.00
#
_symmetry.space_group_name_H-M   'P 1'
#
loop_
_entity.id
_entity.type
_entity.pdbx_description
1 polymer ?
#
loop_
_entity_poly.entity_id
_entity_poly.type
_entity_poly.pdbx_seq_one_letter_code
_entity_poly.pdbx_strand_id
1 'polypeptide(L)'
;MKANVTVNCVHPGIVRTRLTRDKEGIITDLVFFLASKLLKTIPQAAATTCYVATHPRLENVSGKYFADCNETQPSKSGSNSYQAQRLWTFSEIMAGGNPKSAFHL
;
A
#
# COMPACT_ATOMS: atom_id res chain seq x y z
N MET A 1 25.45 4.96 -8.69
CA MET A 1 24.92 5.96 -7.74
C MET A 1 24.00 5.24 -6.76
N LYS A 2 24.23 5.32 -5.44
CA LYS A 2 23.24 4.89 -4.45
C LYS A 2 22.48 6.14 -4.03
N ALA A 3 21.19 6.21 -4.35
CA ALA A 3 20.34 7.29 -3.85
C ALA A 3 20.24 7.17 -2.33
N ASN A 4 20.36 8.29 -1.60
CA ASN A 4 20.15 8.33 -0.16
C ASN A 4 18.65 8.38 0.15
N VAL A 5 17.93 7.30 -0.18
CA VAL A 5 16.47 7.21 -0.06
C VAL A 5 16.11 5.84 0.52
N THR A 6 15.19 5.85 1.48
CA THR A 6 14.52 4.65 2.01
C THR A 6 13.14 4.50 1.38
N VAL A 7 12.73 3.27 1.06
CA VAL A 7 11.42 2.98 0.46
C VAL A 7 10.77 1.85 1.25
N ASN A 8 9.59 2.09 1.81
CA ASN A 8 8.82 1.11 2.58
C ASN A 8 7.35 1.14 2.17
N CYS A 9 6.64 0.04 2.41
CA CYS A 9 5.21 -0.10 2.18
C CYS A 9 4.44 -0.05 3.50
N VAL A 10 3.22 0.50 3.49
CA VAL A 10 2.37 0.62 4.68
C VAL A 10 0.96 0.13 4.41
N HIS A 11 0.39 -0.56 5.39
CA HIS A 11 -1.02 -0.91 5.44
C HIS A 11 -1.71 -0.07 6.51
N PRO A 12 -2.63 0.85 6.14
CA PRO A 12 -3.29 1.72 7.10
C PRO A 12 -4.31 0.96 7.96
N GLY A 13 -4.74 -0.24 7.55
CA GLY A 13 -5.87 -0.95 8.14
C GLY A 13 -7.18 -0.63 7.41
N ILE A 14 -8.28 -1.18 7.90
CA ILE A 14 -9.61 -0.92 7.31
C ILE A 14 -10.14 0.37 7.93
N VAL A 15 -10.39 1.37 7.09
CA VAL A 15 -10.92 2.67 7.52
C VAL A 15 -12.04 3.09 6.58
N ARG A 16 -13.12 3.62 7.15
CA ARG A 16 -14.25 4.14 6.38
C ARG A 16 -13.84 5.48 5.74
N THR A 17 -13.32 5.39 4.51
CA THR A 17 -12.93 6.53 3.67
C THR A 17 -13.82 6.61 2.43
N ARG A 18 -13.60 7.61 1.57
CA ARG A 18 -14.30 7.76 0.28
C ARG A 18 -13.76 6.86 -0.84
N LEU A 19 -12.96 5.83 -0.53
CA LEU A 19 -12.48 4.86 -1.52
C LEU A 19 -13.64 4.07 -2.14
N THR A 20 -14.69 3.80 -1.38
CA THR A 20 -15.89 3.09 -1.84
C THR A 20 -17.05 4.03 -2.15
N ARG A 21 -16.78 5.31 -2.47
CA ARG A 21 -17.82 6.33 -2.69
C ARG A 21 -18.82 5.94 -3.80
N ASP A 22 -18.34 5.29 -4.85
CA ASP A 22 -19.19 4.86 -5.98
C ASP A 22 -20.04 3.63 -5.64
N LYS A 23 -19.87 3.07 -4.44
CA LYS A 23 -20.65 1.98 -3.86
C LYS A 23 -21.42 2.42 -2.61
N GLU A 24 -21.54 3.72 -2.36
CA GLU A 24 -22.29 4.23 -1.20
C GLU A 24 -23.76 3.79 -1.25
N GLY A 25 -24.31 3.44 -0.09
CA GLY A 25 -25.67 2.92 0.05
C GLY A 25 -25.79 1.87 1.14
N ILE A 26 -27.02 1.40 1.34
CA ILE A 26 -27.43 0.54 2.46
C ILE A 26 -26.54 -0.70 2.62
N ILE A 27 -26.11 -1.32 1.52
CA ILE A 27 -25.24 -2.52 1.56
C ILE A 27 -23.87 -2.17 2.13
N THR A 28 -23.23 -1.12 1.63
CA THR A 28 -21.91 -0.68 2.11
C THR A 28 -21.99 -0.19 3.55
N ASP A 29 -23.07 0.50 3.93
CA ASP A 29 -23.34 0.90 5.31
C ASP A 29 -23.47 -0.30 6.24
N LEU A 30 -24.21 -1.34 5.83
CA LEU A 30 -24.37 -2.57 6.58
C LEU A 30 -23.02 -3.29 6.73
N VAL A 31 -22.22 -3.38 5.67
CA VAL A 31 -20.87 -3.98 5.74
C VAL A 31 -20.00 -3.23 6.73
N PHE A 32 -19.96 -1.88 6.68
CA PHE A 32 -19.19 -1.09 7.63
C PHE A 32 -19.74 -1.17 9.07
N PHE A 33 -21.06 -1.29 9.23
CA PHE A 33 -21.67 -1.50 10.54
C PHE A 33 -21.26 -2.84 11.15
N LEU A 34 -21.35 -3.93 10.36
CA LEU A 34 -20.94 -5.27 10.77
C LEU A 34 -19.43 -5.34 11.04
N ALA A 35 -18.62 -4.65 10.25
CA ALA A 35 -17.17 -4.57 10.40
C ALA A 35 -16.71 -3.51 11.41
N SER A 36 -17.62 -2.79 12.09
CA SER A 36 -17.30 -1.61 12.90
C SER A 36 -16.20 -1.82 13.95
N LYS A 37 -16.15 -2.99 14.58
CA LYS A 37 -15.10 -3.36 15.55
C LYS A 37 -13.71 -3.56 14.92
N LEU A 38 -13.64 -3.75 13.60
CA LEU A 38 -12.42 -3.90 12.81
C LEU A 38 -12.01 -2.59 12.13
N LEU A 39 -12.86 -1.56 12.20
CA LEU A 39 -12.58 -0.26 11.60
C LEU A 39 -11.68 0.58 12.48
N LYS A 40 -10.65 1.15 11.87
CA LYS A 40 -9.84 2.18 12.46
C LYS A 40 -10.47 3.56 12.27
N THR A 41 -10.23 4.42 13.25
CA THR A 41 -10.40 5.86 13.09
C THR A 41 -9.34 6.43 12.13
N ILE A 42 -9.58 7.64 11.61
CA ILE A 42 -8.62 8.32 10.72
C ILE A 42 -7.22 8.46 11.39
N PRO A 43 -7.10 8.91 12.65
CA PRO A 43 -5.79 8.99 13.31
C PRO A 43 -5.09 7.63 13.44
N GLN A 44 -5.82 6.57 13.79
CA GLN A 44 -5.26 5.22 13.87
C GLN A 44 -4.79 4.69 12.51
N ALA A 45 -5.50 5.02 11.43
CA ALA A 45 -5.13 4.64 10.08
C ALA A 45 -3.88 5.40 9.58
N ALA A 46 -3.75 6.67 9.94
CA ALA A 46 -2.59 7.50 9.61
C ALA A 46 -1.33 7.14 10.42
N ALA A 47 -1.49 6.58 11.62
CA ALA A 47 -0.40 6.31 12.56
C ALA A 47 0.75 5.53 11.93
N THR A 48 0.49 4.43 11.21
CA THR A 48 1.54 3.62 10.55
C THR A 48 2.32 4.45 9.53
N THR A 49 1.63 5.25 8.71
CA THR A 49 2.28 6.10 7.70
C THR A 49 3.18 7.14 8.35
N CYS A 50 2.69 7.83 9.39
CA CYS A 50 3.48 8.82 10.12
C CYS A 50 4.69 8.16 10.80
N TYR A 51 4.47 7.03 11.50
CA TYR A 51 5.55 6.29 12.16
C TYR A 51 6.65 5.89 11.16
N VAL A 52 6.28 5.32 10.01
CA VAL A 52 7.23 4.89 8.98
C VAL A 52 7.96 6.05 8.32
N ALA A 53 7.31 7.19 8.15
CA ALA A 53 7.91 8.35 7.52
C ALA A 53 8.84 9.15 8.45
N THR A 54 8.59 9.17 9.77
CA THR A 54 9.22 10.16 10.65
C THR A 54 9.91 9.60 11.89
N HIS A 55 9.67 8.35 12.28
CA HIS A 55 10.18 7.85 13.56
C HIS A 55 11.69 7.53 13.48
N PRO A 56 12.55 8.07 14.37
CA PRO A 56 14.02 7.89 14.28
C PRO A 56 14.49 6.44 14.27
N ARG A 57 13.76 5.53 14.93
CA ARG A 57 14.02 4.08 14.89
C ARG A 57 14.06 3.50 13.47
N LEU A 58 13.42 4.15 12.50
CA LEU A 58 13.35 3.70 11.12
C LEU A 58 14.34 4.43 10.20
N GLU A 59 15.26 5.21 10.77
CA GLU A 59 16.38 5.75 10.03
C GLU A 59 17.15 4.60 9.35
N ASN A 60 17.36 4.73 8.03
CA ASN A 60 17.99 3.72 7.17
C ASN A 60 17.23 2.38 7.02
N VAL A 61 15.99 2.26 7.50
CA VAL A 61 15.15 1.08 7.26
C VAL A 61 14.49 1.20 5.88
N SER A 62 14.72 0.22 5.01
CA SER A 62 14.21 0.20 3.63
C SER A 62 13.80 -1.21 3.21
N GLY A 63 12.91 -1.32 2.23
CA GLY A 63 12.40 -2.57 1.67
C GLY A 63 11.44 -3.33 2.59
N LYS A 64 10.86 -2.66 3.59
CA LYS A 64 9.99 -3.28 4.60
C LYS A 64 8.51 -2.99 4.35
N TYR A 65 7.66 -3.81 4.95
CA TYR A 65 6.21 -3.65 4.93
C TYR A 65 5.71 -3.50 6.36
N PHE A 66 4.85 -2.51 6.62
CA PHE A 66 4.37 -2.21 7.97
C PHE A 66 2.85 -2.24 8.07
N ALA A 67 2.35 -2.75 9.18
CA ALA A 67 0.96 -2.65 9.61
C ALA A 67 0.92 -2.39 11.11
N ASP A 68 -0.03 -1.59 11.58
CA ASP A 68 -0.18 -1.28 13.03
C ASP A 68 1.12 -0.80 13.69
N CYS A 69 1.89 0.04 12.99
CA CYS A 69 3.23 0.52 13.42
C CYS A 69 4.27 -0.58 13.68
N ASN A 70 4.07 -1.80 13.18
CA ASN A 70 4.99 -2.93 13.30
C ASN A 70 5.42 -3.44 11.92
N GLU A 71 6.67 -3.92 11.80
CA GLU A 71 7.12 -4.63 10.60
C GLU A 71 6.34 -5.94 10.49
N THR A 72 5.85 -6.26 9.30
CA THR A 72 5.13 -7.51 9.01
C THR A 72 5.42 -7.96 7.58
N GLN A 73 4.89 -9.12 7.20
CA GLN A 73 5.10 -9.71 5.88
C GLN A 73 3.95 -9.37 4.92
N PRO A 74 4.24 -9.00 3.66
CA PRO A 74 3.23 -8.90 2.63
C PRO A 74 2.75 -10.31 2.20
N SER A 75 1.79 -10.36 1.28
CA SER A 75 1.37 -11.62 0.66
C SER A 75 2.49 -12.26 -0.15
N LYS A 76 2.38 -13.57 -0.45
CA LYS A 76 3.36 -14.30 -1.28
C LYS A 76 3.61 -13.63 -2.63
N SER A 77 2.55 -13.12 -3.27
CA SER A 77 2.66 -12.35 -4.51
C SER A 77 3.31 -10.99 -4.28
N GLY A 78 3.00 -10.31 -3.18
CA GLY A 78 3.60 -9.03 -2.81
C GLY A 78 5.11 -9.12 -2.47
N SER A 79 5.61 -10.31 -2.11
CA SER A 79 7.04 -10.58 -1.90
C SER A 79 7.73 -11.22 -3.10
N ASN A 80 7.08 -11.35 -4.26
CA ASN A 80 7.65 -12.02 -5.43
C ASN A 80 8.47 -11.04 -6.28
N SER A 81 9.80 -11.14 -6.20
CA SER A 81 10.74 -10.27 -6.93
C SER A 81 10.62 -10.39 -8.44
N TYR A 82 10.33 -11.59 -8.97
CA TYR A 82 10.13 -11.80 -10.40
C TYR A 82 8.87 -11.07 -10.90
N GLN A 83 7.76 -11.15 -10.15
CA GLN A 83 6.54 -10.41 -10.49
C GLN A 83 6.73 -8.90 -10.38
N ALA A 84 7.45 -8.42 -9.36
CA ALA A 84 7.77 -7.00 -9.21
C ALA A 84 8.60 -6.46 -10.38
N GLN A 85 9.62 -7.20 -10.84
CA GLN A 85 10.43 -6.83 -12.00
C GLN A 85 9.58 -6.75 -13.27
N ARG A 86 8.74 -7.76 -13.53
CA ARG A 86 7.84 -7.75 -14.71
C ARG A 86 6.88 -6.58 -14.67
N LEU A 87 6.28 -6.30 -13.52
CA LEU A 87 5.36 -5.19 -13.35
C LEU A 87 6.05 -3.83 -13.59
N TRP A 88 7.29 -3.67 -13.10
CA TRP A 88 8.07 -2.45 -13.33
C TRP A 88 8.30 -2.20 -14.81
N THR A 89 8.86 -3.18 -15.53
CA THR A 89 9.13 -3.07 -16.98
C THR A 89 7.84 -2.78 -17.77
N PHE A 90 6.75 -3.48 -17.46
CA PHE A 90 5.47 -3.22 -18.10
C PHE A 90 4.97 -1.79 -17.84
N SER A 91 5.11 -1.30 -16.59
CA SER A 91 4.67 0.03 -16.19
C SER A 91 5.48 1.15 -16.85
N GLU A 92 6.81 0.99 -16.98
CA GLU A 92 7.67 1.93 -17.69
C GLU A 92 7.25 2.08 -19.16
N ILE A 93 6.91 0.98 -19.82
CA ILE A 93 6.45 1.00 -21.22
C ILE A 93 5.09 1.71 -21.34
N MET A 94 4.16 1.39 -20.44
CA MET A 94 2.84 2.03 -20.44
C MET A 94 2.93 3.54 -20.19
N ALA A 95 3.73 3.96 -19.21
CA ALA A 95 3.91 5.36 -18.87
C ALA A 95 4.76 6.12 -19.91
N GLY A 96 5.69 5.44 -20.59
CA GLY A 96 6.62 6.00 -21.57
C GLY A 96 6.08 6.21 -22.99
N GLY A 97 4.79 5.92 -23.24
CA GLY A 97 4.12 6.33 -24.48
C GLY A 97 4.06 5.30 -25.62
N ASN A 98 4.46 4.04 -25.41
CA ASN A 98 4.17 2.96 -26.36
C ASN A 98 3.50 1.75 -25.68
N PRO A 99 2.25 1.89 -25.21
CA PRO A 99 1.57 0.83 -24.48
C PRO A 99 1.39 -0.47 -25.30
N LYS A 100 1.45 -0.41 -26.64
CA LYS A 100 1.35 -1.61 -27.50
C LYS A 100 2.51 -2.59 -27.31
N SER A 101 3.72 -2.10 -27.02
CA SER A 101 4.86 -2.99 -26.76
C SER A 101 4.80 -3.67 -25.39
N ALA A 102 3.95 -3.18 -24.46
CA ALA A 102 3.81 -3.77 -23.14
C ALA A 102 3.13 -5.15 -23.19
N PHE A 103 2.22 -5.36 -24.14
CA PHE A 103 1.44 -6.59 -24.30
C PHE A 103 2.21 -7.74 -25.00
N HIS A 104 3.47 -7.52 -25.37
CA HIS A 104 4.33 -8.53 -25.99
C HIS A 104 5.42 -9.08 -25.04
N LEU A 105 5.35 -8.73 -23.75
CA LEU A 105 6.20 -9.20 -22.64
C LEU A 105 5.48 -10.22 -21.73
#